data_AF-A0A251XY54-F1
#
_entry.id   AF-A0A251XY54-F1
#
_cell.length_a   1.000
_cell.length_b   1.000
_cell.length_c   1.000
_cell.angle_alpha   90.00
_cell.angle_beta   90.00
_cell.angle_gamma   90.00
#
_symmetry.space_group_name_H-M   'P 1'
#
loop_
_entity.id
_entity.type
_entity.pdbx_description
1 polymer ?
#
loop_
_entity_poly.entity_id
_entity_poly.type
_entity_poly.pdbx_seq_one_letter_code
_entity_poly.pdbx_strand_id
1 'polypeptide(L)'
;MPARVDAEPTDELVESVRTEVEAYLTECTTQSVLFPSGCPFGKSIRDRITAPPVWSMTSMPEIALQPASDDPADLDWVVPSTVGTAHIDVPVRSLYDGSVKDLDEDVPFSVSWRVSVDDDAGVRIQGL
;
A
#
# COMPACT_ATOMS: atom_id res chain seq x y z
N MET A 1 -27.40 -9.17 -31.31
CA MET A 1 -26.96 -8.60 -30.02
C MET A 1 -25.51 -9.06 -29.84
N PRO A 2 -24.50 -8.17 -29.84
CA PRO A 2 -23.14 -8.62 -29.54
C PRO A 2 -23.12 -9.13 -28.09
N ALA A 3 -22.51 -10.29 -27.87
CA ALA A 3 -22.26 -10.82 -26.54
C ALA A 3 -21.31 -9.84 -25.83
N ARG A 4 -21.72 -9.30 -24.68
CA ARG A 4 -20.80 -8.62 -23.77
C ARG A 4 -19.97 -9.72 -23.14
N VAL A 5 -18.67 -9.73 -23.43
CA VAL A 5 -17.71 -10.49 -22.65
C VAL A 5 -17.31 -9.53 -21.55
N ASP A 6 -17.94 -9.65 -20.40
CA ASP A 6 -17.45 -9.01 -19.20
C ASP A 6 -16.12 -9.70 -18.88
N ALA A 7 -15.01 -8.96 -18.98
CA ALA A 7 -13.72 -9.49 -18.58
C ALA A 7 -13.81 -9.75 -17.07
N GLU A 8 -13.75 -11.01 -16.67
CA GLU A 8 -13.56 -11.40 -15.28
C GLU A 8 -12.05 -11.53 -15.04
N PRO A 9 -11.50 -10.91 -13.98
CA PRO A 9 -10.09 -11.07 -13.67
C PRO A 9 -9.83 -12.54 -13.35
N THR A 10 -8.82 -13.12 -13.96
CA THR A 10 -8.40 -14.48 -13.60
C THR A 10 -7.81 -14.48 -12.19
N ASP A 11 -7.97 -15.58 -11.46
CA ASP A 11 -7.36 -15.72 -10.13
C ASP A 11 -5.84 -15.47 -10.19
N GLU A 12 -5.19 -15.89 -11.28
CA GLU A 12 -3.76 -15.66 -11.51
C GLU A 12 -3.38 -14.18 -11.61
N LEU A 13 -4.24 -13.35 -12.22
CA LEU A 13 -4.02 -11.90 -12.28
C LEU A 13 -4.16 -11.26 -10.90
N VAL A 14 -5.18 -11.67 -10.13
CA VAL A 14 -5.41 -11.16 -8.77
C VAL A 14 -4.24 -11.50 -7.85
N GLU A 15 -3.74 -12.75 -7.90
CA GLU A 15 -2.59 -13.17 -7.10
C GLU A 15 -1.31 -12.44 -7.49
N SER A 16 -1.11 -12.18 -8.79
CA SER A 16 0.05 -11.41 -9.29
C SER A 16 0.01 -9.97 -8.78
N VAL A 17 -1.15 -9.29 -8.89
CA VAL A 17 -1.34 -7.94 -8.33
C VAL A 17 -1.12 -7.94 -6.82
N ARG A 18 -1.65 -8.93 -6.10
CA ARG A 18 -1.47 -9.04 -4.64
C ARG A 18 0.01 -9.15 -4.29
N THR A 19 0.75 -10.01 -4.98
CA THR A 19 2.18 -10.21 -4.73
C THR A 19 2.97 -8.92 -4.95
N GLU A 20 2.70 -8.20 -6.03
CA GLU A 20 3.35 -6.90 -6.33
C GLU A 20 3.02 -5.84 -5.27
N VAL A 21 1.75 -5.74 -4.85
CA VAL A 21 1.33 -4.80 -3.80
C VAL A 21 2.00 -5.14 -2.46
N GLU A 22 2.00 -6.41 -2.06
CA GLU A 22 2.64 -6.86 -0.82
C GLU A 22 4.15 -6.61 -0.84
N ALA A 23 4.82 -6.85 -1.97
CA ALA A 23 6.24 -6.57 -2.14
C ALA A 23 6.53 -5.06 -2.00
N TYR A 24 5.76 -4.21 -2.67
CA TYR A 24 5.86 -2.75 -2.57
C TYR A 24 5.65 -2.24 -1.14
N LEU A 25 4.61 -2.71 -0.44
CA LEU A 25 4.34 -2.32 0.95
C LEU A 25 5.43 -2.83 1.90
N THR A 26 5.97 -4.03 1.66
CA THR A 26 7.09 -4.56 2.43
C THR A 26 8.35 -3.74 2.21
N GLU A 27 8.66 -3.33 0.97
CA GLU A 27 9.78 -2.45 0.69
C GLU A 27 9.64 -1.10 1.41
N CYS A 28 8.43 -0.55 1.47
CA CYS A 28 8.13 0.64 2.25
C CYS A 28 8.51 0.51 3.74
N THR A 29 8.30 -0.67 4.35
CA THR A 29 8.67 -0.89 5.75
C THR A 29 10.18 -0.95 6.02
N THR A 30 11.00 -1.09 4.98
CA THR A 30 12.47 -1.07 5.12
C THR A 30 13.03 0.33 5.33
N GLN A 31 12.25 1.37 5.03
CA GLN A 31 12.68 2.76 5.17
C GLN A 31 12.54 3.24 6.62
N SER A 32 13.67 3.42 7.31
CA SER A 32 13.70 3.86 8.71
C SER A 32 13.51 5.38 8.87
N VAL A 33 12.40 5.92 8.35
CA VAL A 33 11.99 7.33 8.46
C VAL A 33 10.52 7.43 8.83
N LEU A 34 10.10 8.55 9.45
CA LEU A 34 8.70 8.75 9.86
C LEU A 34 7.72 8.89 8.68
N PHE A 35 8.22 9.29 7.51
CA PHE A 35 7.47 9.42 6.27
C PHE A 35 8.27 8.76 5.14
N PRO A 36 8.15 7.44 4.96
CA PRO A 36 8.79 6.74 3.86
C PRO A 36 8.41 7.35 2.52
N SER A 37 9.40 7.59 1.66
CA SER A 37 9.18 8.25 0.38
C SER A 37 8.46 7.31 -0.58
N GLY A 38 7.41 7.81 -1.22
CA GLY A 38 6.62 7.03 -2.17
C GLY A 38 5.81 5.92 -1.51
N CYS A 39 5.50 6.02 -0.21
CA CYS A 39 4.71 5.05 0.55
C CYS A 39 3.43 5.69 1.09
N PRO A 40 2.37 4.89 1.30
CA PRO A 40 1.05 5.42 1.64
C PRO A 40 0.83 5.72 3.12
N PHE A 41 1.79 5.36 3.98
CA PHE A 41 1.73 5.55 5.42
C PHE A 41 2.84 6.46 5.92
N GLY A 42 2.59 7.09 7.07
CA GLY A 42 3.56 7.94 7.76
C GLY A 42 3.02 8.45 9.08
N LYS A 43 3.91 8.88 9.96
CA LYS A 43 3.56 9.30 11.32
C LYS A 43 4.16 10.67 11.65
N SER A 44 3.29 11.65 11.88
CA SER A 44 3.70 12.94 12.44
C SER A 44 3.88 12.82 13.96
N ILE A 45 4.98 13.37 14.47
CA ILE A 45 5.21 13.54 15.90
C ILE A 45 5.53 15.02 16.18
N ARG A 46 5.21 15.48 17.40
CA ARG A 46 5.63 16.80 17.88
C ARG A 46 6.97 16.76 18.60
N ASP A 47 7.30 15.59 19.13
CA ASP A 47 8.52 15.32 19.89
C ASP A 47 9.67 14.90 18.96
N ARG A 48 10.81 14.47 19.54
CA ARG A 48 11.99 14.10 18.76
C ARG A 48 12.27 12.61 18.85
N ILE A 49 12.44 11.93 17.71
CA ILE A 49 12.94 10.55 17.68
C ILE A 49 14.38 10.48 18.21
N THR A 50 14.69 9.45 18.99
CA THR A 50 16.04 9.19 19.49
C THR A 50 16.76 8.05 18.77
N ALA A 51 16.02 7.26 17.99
CA ALA A 51 16.54 6.24 17.09
C ALA A 51 15.71 6.24 15.79
N PRO A 52 16.18 5.59 14.71
CA PRO A 52 15.37 5.41 13.51
C PRO A 52 14.11 4.58 13.81
N PRO A 53 12.94 4.92 13.25
CA PRO A 53 11.73 4.12 13.40
C PRO A 53 11.85 2.78 12.69
N VAL A 54 11.20 1.76 13.27
CA VAL A 54 10.99 0.46 12.65
C VAL A 54 9.53 0.39 12.20
N TRP A 55 9.34 0.05 10.93
CA TRP A 55 8.02 -0.18 10.37
C TRP A 55 7.78 -1.67 10.16
N SER A 56 6.55 -2.09 10.33
CA SER A 56 6.07 -3.42 9.93
C SER A 56 4.63 -3.33 9.43
N MET A 57 4.12 -4.41 8.84
CA MET A 57 2.73 -4.49 8.39
C MET A 57 1.92 -5.31 9.39
N THR A 58 0.95 -4.68 10.07
CA THR A 58 -0.03 -5.37 10.92
C THR A 58 -1.09 -6.06 10.08
N SER A 59 -1.54 -5.39 9.00
CA SER A 59 -2.56 -5.92 8.10
C SER A 59 -2.31 -5.44 6.67
N MET A 60 -2.25 -6.39 5.74
CA MET A 60 -2.19 -6.11 4.31
C MET A 60 -3.59 -5.72 3.80
N PRO A 61 -3.68 -4.82 2.82
CA PRO A 61 -4.95 -4.47 2.19
C PRO A 61 -5.52 -5.65 1.39
N GLU A 62 -6.85 -5.81 1.43
CA GLU A 62 -7.54 -6.78 0.59
C GLU A 62 -7.53 -6.30 -0.87
N ILE A 63 -7.09 -7.18 -1.77
CA ILE A 63 -6.97 -6.89 -3.20
C ILE A 63 -8.18 -7.45 -3.93
N ALA A 64 -8.94 -6.57 -4.56
CA ALA A 64 -10.00 -6.88 -5.50
C ALA A 64 -9.80 -6.06 -6.77
N LEU A 65 -9.98 -6.67 -7.94
CA LEU A 65 -9.85 -5.98 -9.22
C LEU A 65 -11.21 -5.60 -9.77
N GLN A 66 -11.29 -4.38 -10.31
CA GLN A 66 -12.44 -3.88 -11.05
C GLN A 66 -11.96 -3.36 -12.41
N PRO A 67 -12.77 -3.49 -13.48
CA PRO A 67 -12.45 -2.87 -14.77
C PRO A 67 -12.27 -1.36 -14.60
N ALA A 68 -11.23 -0.78 -15.23
CA ALA A 68 -11.00 0.66 -15.16
C ALA A 68 -12.02 1.47 -15.97
N SER A 69 -12.65 0.86 -16.98
CA SER A 69 -13.71 1.46 -17.78
C SER A 69 -14.77 0.44 -18.23
N ASP A 70 -15.90 0.95 -18.74
CA ASP A 70 -16.97 0.13 -19.32
C ASP A 70 -16.65 -0.36 -20.76
N ASP A 71 -15.48 0.02 -21.31
CA ASP A 71 -15.05 -0.37 -22.64
C ASP A 71 -14.37 -1.75 -22.57
N PRO A 72 -14.92 -2.81 -23.21
CA PRO A 72 -14.31 -4.14 -23.19
C PRO A 72 -12.97 -4.22 -23.94
N ALA A 73 -12.59 -3.18 -24.71
CA ALA A 73 -11.27 -3.08 -25.33
C ALA A 73 -10.20 -2.54 -24.36
N ASP A 74 -10.61 -1.99 -23.22
CA ASP A 74 -9.71 -1.53 -22.16
C ASP A 74 -9.36 -2.70 -21.23
N LEU A 75 -8.08 -3.02 -21.16
CA LEU A 75 -7.54 -4.10 -20.33
C LEU A 75 -6.95 -3.58 -19.01
N ASP A 76 -7.10 -2.29 -18.73
CA ASP A 76 -6.71 -1.72 -17.46
C ASP A 76 -7.69 -2.11 -16.35
N TRP A 77 -7.12 -2.41 -15.19
CA TRP A 77 -7.85 -2.71 -13.98
C TRP A 77 -7.53 -1.67 -12.92
N VAL A 78 -8.38 -1.62 -11.91
CA VAL A 78 -8.20 -0.79 -10.73
C VAL A 78 -8.42 -1.65 -9.50
N VAL A 79 -7.48 -1.53 -8.56
CA VAL A 79 -7.71 -1.89 -7.17
C VAL A 79 -8.37 -0.67 -6.52
N PRO A 80 -9.67 -0.74 -6.19
CA PRO A 80 -10.36 0.37 -5.55
C PRO A 80 -9.73 0.66 -4.19
N SER A 81 -10.08 1.81 -3.61
CA SER A 81 -9.57 2.22 -2.30
C SER A 81 -9.77 1.11 -1.26
N THR A 82 -8.66 0.55 -0.80
CA THR A 82 -8.59 -0.51 0.21
C THR A 82 -7.71 -0.04 1.36
N VAL A 83 -7.89 -0.65 2.54
CA VAL A 83 -7.27 -0.21 3.78
C VAL A 83 -6.24 -1.24 4.22
N GLY A 84 -5.03 -0.77 4.51
CA GLY A 84 -4.00 -1.54 5.20
C GLY A 84 -3.62 -0.87 6.52
N THR A 85 -2.89 -1.60 7.36
CA THR A 85 -2.38 -1.08 8.64
C THR A 85 -0.90 -1.36 8.74
N ALA A 86 -0.10 -0.29 8.79
CA ALA A 86 1.31 -0.35 9.14
C ALA A 86 1.46 -0.16 10.65
N HIS A 87 2.55 -0.63 11.22
CA HIS A 87 2.90 -0.45 12.61
C HIS A 87 4.23 0.27 12.72
N ILE A 88 4.33 1.23 13.63
CA ILE A 88 5.55 1.95 13.91
C ILE A 88 5.98 1.70 15.36
N ASP A 89 7.24 1.30 15.52
CA ASP A 89 7.96 1.30 16.80
C ASP A 89 9.11 2.30 16.72
N VAL A 90 9.14 3.29 17.63
CA VAL A 90 10.24 4.24 17.71
C VAL A 90 10.35 4.89 19.09
N PRO A 91 11.56 5.01 19.67
CA PRO A 91 11.75 5.77 20.91
C PRO A 91 11.69 7.27 20.64
N VAL A 92 10.82 7.96 21.37
CA VAL A 92 10.56 9.39 21.24
C VAL A 92 10.88 10.11 22.55
N ARG A 93 11.58 11.23 22.44
CA ARG A 93 11.90 12.11 23.56
C ARG A 93 11.02 13.34 23.53
N SER A 94 10.26 13.52 24.60
CA SER A 94 9.46 14.69 24.88
C SER A 94 10.31 15.96 24.84
N LEU A 95 9.88 16.95 24.06
CA LEU A 95 10.54 18.26 24.02
C LEU A 95 10.21 19.14 25.23
N TYR A 96 9.22 18.74 26.03
CA TYR A 96 8.74 19.51 27.18
C TYR A 96 9.49 19.16 28.48
N ASP A 97 9.63 17.87 28.77
CA ASP A 97 10.21 17.37 30.03
C ASP A 97 11.45 16.48 29.82
N GLY A 98 11.83 16.20 28.57
CA GLY A 98 12.98 15.39 28.22
C GLY A 98 12.82 13.88 28.50
N SER A 99 11.64 13.43 28.92
CA SER A 99 11.35 12.00 29.13
C SER A 99 11.38 11.23 27.80
N VAL A 100 11.80 9.97 27.84
CA VAL A 100 11.85 9.07 26.68
C VAL A 100 10.77 8.01 26.85
N LYS A 101 10.00 7.77 25.78
CA LYS A 101 8.97 6.74 25.70
C LYS A 101 8.99 6.09 24.33
N ASP A 102 8.62 4.83 24.26
CA ASP A 102 8.45 4.14 22.99
C ASP A 102 7.07 4.49 22.41
N LEU A 103 7.06 4.96 21.17
CA LEU A 103 5.88 5.11 20.34
C LEU A 103 5.69 3.80 19.60
N ASP A 104 4.68 3.06 20.02
CA ASP A 104 4.25 1.76 19.48
C ASP A 104 2.78 1.97 19.07
N GLU A 105 2.52 2.17 17.78
CA GLU A 105 1.19 2.50 17.28
C GLU A 105 0.90 1.89 15.90
N ASP A 106 -0.35 1.47 15.72
CA ASP A 106 -0.90 1.10 14.42
C ASP A 106 -1.33 2.35 13.63
N VAL A 107 -0.89 2.43 12.39
CA VAL A 107 -1.14 3.51 11.44
C VAL A 107 -1.95 2.97 10.26
N PRO A 108 -3.29 3.13 10.26
CA PRO A 108 -4.11 2.76 9.13
C PRO A 108 -3.85 3.70 7.95
N PHE A 109 -3.87 3.17 6.74
CA PHE A 109 -3.73 3.93 5.51
C PHE A 109 -4.69 3.40 4.44
N SER A 110 -5.07 4.27 3.51
CA SER A 110 -5.90 3.93 2.36
C SER A 110 -5.10 4.07 1.08
N VAL A 111 -5.28 3.12 0.17
CA VAL A 111 -4.54 3.05 -1.10
C VAL A 111 -5.43 2.53 -2.19
N SER A 112 -5.18 3.04 -3.39
CA SER A 112 -5.78 2.57 -4.64
C SER A 112 -4.70 2.46 -5.69
N TRP A 113 -4.83 1.48 -6.57
CA TRP A 113 -3.86 1.26 -7.64
C TRP A 113 -4.56 1.12 -8.99
N ARG A 114 -3.96 1.69 -10.03
CA ARG A 114 -4.21 1.28 -11.40
C ARG A 114 -3.28 0.13 -11.74
N VAL A 115 -3.83 -0.86 -12.44
CA VAL A 115 -3.14 -2.06 -12.88
C VAL A 115 -3.23 -2.12 -14.39
N SER A 116 -2.08 -2.11 -15.06
CA SER A 116 -2.00 -2.30 -16.51
C SER A 116 -1.32 -3.64 -16.81
N VAL A 117 -1.87 -4.39 -17.77
CA VAL A 117 -1.29 -5.66 -18.24
C VAL A 117 -0.48 -5.39 -19.50
N ASP A 118 0.82 -5.68 -19.47
CA ASP A 118 1.70 -5.59 -20.64
C ASP A 118 1.51 -6.81 -21.57
N ASP A 119 1.88 -6.66 -22.86
CA ASP A 119 1.80 -7.71 -23.89
C ASP A 119 2.59 -9.00 -23.56
N ASP A 120 3.57 -8.91 -22.65
CA ASP A 120 4.37 -10.04 -22.14
C ASP A 120 3.78 -10.70 -20.87
N ALA A 121 2.50 -10.43 -20.55
CA ALA A 121 1.79 -10.88 -19.34
C ALA A 121 2.38 -10.36 -18.02
N GLY A 122 3.20 -9.31 -18.07
CA GLY A 122 3.65 -8.58 -16.89
C GLY A 122 2.56 -7.67 -16.35
N VAL A 123 2.43 -7.60 -15.02
CA VAL A 123 1.49 -6.70 -14.34
C VAL A 123 2.26 -5.49 -13.82
N ARG A 124 1.77 -4.27 -14.08
CA ARG A 124 2.31 -3.06 -13.45
C ARG A 124 1.25 -2.39 -12.59
N ILE A 125 1.62 -2.10 -11.35
CA ILE A 125 0.79 -1.33 -10.42
C ILE A 125 1.28 0.11 -10.34
N GLN A 126 0.35 1.07 -10.35
CA GLN A 126 0.62 2.48 -10.16
C GLN A 126 -0.33 3.02 -9.08
N GLY A 127 0.22 3.60 -8.01
CA GLY A 127 -0.57 4.27 -6.98
C GLY A 127 -1.34 5.46 -7.57
N LEU A 128 -2.63 5.56 -7.23
CA LEU A 128 -3.54 6.62 -7.65
C LEU A 128 -3.65 7.76 -6.63
#